data_AF-A0A918XHD4-F1
#
_entry.id   AF-A0A918XHD4-F1
#
_cell.length_a   1.000
_cell.length_b   1.000
_cell.length_c   1.000
_cell.angle_alpha   90.00
_cell.angle_beta   90.00
_cell.angle_gamma   90.00
#
_symmetry.space_group_name_H-M   'P 1'
#
loop_
_entity.id
_entity.type
_entity.pdbx_description
1 polymer ?
#
loop_
_entity_poly.entity_id
_entity_poly.type
_entity_poly.pdbx_seq_one_letter_code
_entity_poly.pdbx_strand_id
1 'polypeptide(L)'
;MSYPIDDSEQLIANAEARMPPSTRSRLIAKLRMGKHVDDAAAELEISPKQVFSTARILAPFGEQLDATLTEQRDPSLPHGTVTGYNKRCRCPECRSALRQRV
;
A
#
# COMPACT_ATOMS: atom_id res chain seq x y z
N MET A 1 -20.95 9.64 29.58
CA MET A 1 -20.82 8.57 28.54
C MET A 1 -20.08 9.17 27.37
N SER A 2 -18.81 8.78 27.20
CA SER A 2 -17.90 9.32 26.18
C SER A 2 -17.26 8.13 25.47
N TYR A 3 -17.58 7.93 24.20
CA TYR A 3 -16.94 6.99 23.25
C TYR A 3 -16.97 7.74 21.91
N PRO A 4 -15.82 8.02 21.24
CA PRO A 4 -15.19 7.04 20.33
C PRO A 4 -13.68 7.26 20.03
N ILE A 5 -12.92 7.95 20.88
CA ILE A 5 -11.50 8.30 20.57
C ILE A 5 -10.56 7.07 20.70
N ASP A 6 -10.85 6.19 21.66
CA ASP A 6 -10.03 5.02 22.03
C ASP A 6 -9.86 4.01 20.87
N ASP A 7 -10.92 3.75 20.10
CA ASP A 7 -10.88 2.77 19.00
C ASP A 7 -9.95 3.23 17.86
N SER A 8 -9.93 4.52 17.53
CA SER A 8 -9.12 5.03 16.42
C SER A 8 -7.64 5.08 16.79
N GLU A 9 -7.31 5.53 18.01
CA GLU A 9 -5.94 5.55 18.52
C GLU A 9 -5.38 4.13 18.67
N GLN A 10 -6.19 3.19 19.18
CA GLN A 10 -5.82 1.79 19.28
C GLN A 10 -5.58 1.14 17.90
N LEU A 11 -6.39 1.48 16.90
CA LEU A 11 -6.19 1.03 15.51
C LEU A 11 -4.88 1.55 14.92
N ILE A 12 -4.56 2.84 15.16
CA ILE A 12 -3.30 3.46 14.72
C ILE A 12 -2.12 2.75 15.39
N ALA A 13 -2.13 2.62 16.73
CA ALA A 13 -1.08 1.96 17.49
C ALA A 13 -0.85 0.51 17.03
N ASN A 14 -1.94 -0.24 16.78
CA ASN A 14 -1.87 -1.60 16.25
C ASN A 14 -1.26 -1.65 14.84
N ALA A 15 -1.59 -0.69 13.97
CA ALA A 15 -1.02 -0.60 12.63
C ALA A 15 0.47 -0.25 12.66
N GLU A 16 0.88 0.65 13.55
CA GLU A 16 2.28 1.02 13.76
C GLU A 16 3.11 -0.12 14.34
N ALA A 17 2.58 -0.87 15.30
CA ALA A 17 3.25 -2.04 15.86
C ALA A 17 3.46 -3.15 14.80
N ARG A 18 2.47 -3.39 13.94
CA ARG A 18 2.55 -4.38 12.85
C ARG A 18 3.48 -3.95 11.72
N MET A 19 3.57 -2.66 11.43
CA MET A 19 4.46 -2.09 10.40
C MET A 19 5.18 -0.87 10.96
N PRO A 20 6.29 -1.09 11.69
CA PRO A 20 7.08 -0.01 12.25
C PRO A 20 7.56 0.98 11.18
N PRO A 21 7.87 2.23 11.55
CA PRO A 21 8.39 3.24 10.62
C PRO A 21 9.54 2.74 9.75
N SER A 22 10.49 1.98 10.32
CA SER A 22 11.62 1.40 9.59
C SER A 22 11.20 0.43 8.49
N THR A 23 10.21 -0.43 8.74
CA THR A 23 9.66 -1.35 7.73
C THR A 23 8.96 -0.58 6.62
N ARG A 24 8.17 0.45 6.96
CA ARG A 24 7.50 1.33 5.97
C ARG A 24 8.52 2.04 5.09
N SER A 25 9.54 2.66 5.68
CA SER A 25 10.61 3.36 4.94
C SER A 25 11.40 2.41 4.02
N ARG A 26 11.73 1.20 4.50
CA ARG A 26 12.40 0.19 3.67
C ARG A 26 11.54 -0.28 2.51
N LEU A 27 10.22 -0.44 2.72
CA LEU A 27 9.30 -0.79 1.65
C LEU A 27 9.31 0.29 0.56
N ILE A 28 9.12 1.56 0.93
CA ILE A 28 9.15 2.69 -0.03
C ILE A 28 10.49 2.74 -0.78
N ALA A 29 11.62 2.55 -0.08
CA ALA A 29 12.94 2.52 -0.72
C ALA A 29 13.04 1.41 -1.76
N LYS A 30 12.58 0.19 -1.46
CA LYS A 30 12.57 -0.93 -2.41
C LYS A 30 11.68 -0.63 -3.63
N LEU A 31 10.52 -0.02 -3.44
CA LEU A 31 9.64 0.38 -4.55
C LEU A 31 10.33 1.41 -5.46
N ARG A 32 10.99 2.42 -4.89
CA ARG A 32 11.77 3.42 -5.63
C ARG A 32 12.95 2.84 -6.42
N MET A 33 13.42 1.65 -6.03
CA MET A 33 14.43 0.89 -6.78
C MET A 33 13.81 0.03 -7.90
N GLY A 34 12.52 0.23 -8.23
CA GLY A 34 11.80 -0.51 -9.25
C GLY A 34 11.29 -1.88 -8.80
N LYS A 35 11.40 -2.22 -7.51
CA LYS A 35 10.88 -3.51 -7.02
C LYS A 35 9.37 -3.48 -6.95
N HIS A 36 8.73 -4.55 -7.40
CA HIS A 36 7.29 -4.71 -7.27
C HIS A 36 6.89 -4.86 -5.78
N VAL A 37 5.72 -4.34 -5.40
CA VAL A 37 5.26 -4.33 -3.99
C VAL A 37 5.10 -5.72 -3.39
N ASP A 38 4.68 -6.71 -4.18
CA ASP A 38 4.55 -8.08 -3.70
C ASP A 38 5.92 -8.65 -3.31
N ASP A 39 6.95 -8.36 -4.10
CA ASP A 39 8.30 -8.88 -3.88
C ASP A 39 9.02 -8.08 -2.78
N ALA A 40 8.80 -6.76 -2.73
CA ALA A 40 9.32 -5.91 -1.67
C ALA A 40 8.71 -6.25 -0.30
N ALA A 41 7.42 -6.60 -0.25
CA ALA A 41 6.75 -7.03 0.97
C ALA A 41 7.29 -8.40 1.44
N ALA A 42 7.45 -9.36 0.52
CA ALA A 42 8.02 -10.67 0.82
C ALA A 42 9.43 -10.57 1.41
N GLU A 43 10.30 -9.71 0.86
CA GLU A 43 11.65 -9.46 1.38
C GLU A 43 11.68 -8.80 2.75
N LEU A 44 10.58 -8.18 3.18
CA LEU A 44 10.42 -7.55 4.49
C LEU A 44 9.59 -8.42 5.44
N GLU A 45 9.33 -9.68 5.06
CA GLU A 45 8.57 -10.66 5.84
C GLU A 45 7.16 -10.16 6.22
N ILE A 46 6.56 -9.35 5.34
CA ILE A 46 5.18 -8.86 5.49
C ILE A 46 4.35 -9.22 4.26
N SER A 47 3.03 -9.29 4.42
CA SER A 47 2.13 -9.56 3.29
C SER A 47 1.73 -8.28 2.54
N PRO A 48 1.45 -8.34 1.22
CA PRO A 48 0.89 -7.20 0.49
C PRO A 48 -0.45 -6.74 1.06
N LYS A 49 -1.25 -7.67 1.61
CA LYS A 49 -2.48 -7.35 2.35
C LYS A 49 -2.17 -6.46 3.53
N GLN A 50 -1.14 -6.77 4.32
CA GLN A 50 -0.74 -5.96 5.47
C GLN A 50 -0.31 -4.55 5.03
N VAL A 51 0.49 -4.43 3.97
CA VAL A 51 0.89 -3.13 3.39
C VAL A 51 -0.34 -2.25 3.11
N PHE A 52 -1.31 -2.77 2.37
CA PHE A 52 -2.49 -1.98 1.98
C PHE A 52 -3.51 -1.79 3.10
N SER A 53 -3.51 -2.66 4.12
CA SER A 53 -4.32 -2.49 5.32
C SER A 53 -3.76 -1.35 6.18
N THR A 54 -2.44 -1.38 6.42
CA THR A 54 -1.73 -0.32 7.15
C THR A 54 -1.83 1.02 6.42
N ALA A 55 -1.74 1.05 5.09
CA ALA A 55 -1.91 2.26 4.28
C ALA A 55 -3.27 2.94 4.45
N ARG A 56 -4.34 2.18 4.74
CA ARG A 56 -5.67 2.75 5.00
C ARG A 56 -5.80 3.37 6.39
N ILE A 57 -5.07 2.85 7.36
CA ILE A 57 -5.10 3.31 8.75
C ILE A 57 -4.14 4.49 8.94
N LEU A 58 -2.94 4.38 8.38
CA LEU A 58 -1.87 5.38 8.50
C LEU A 58 -1.85 6.25 7.25
N ALA A 59 -2.71 7.26 7.20
CA ALA A 59 -2.92 8.11 6.03
C ALA A 59 -1.61 8.67 5.42
N PRO A 60 -0.64 9.22 6.19
CA PRO A 60 0.61 9.72 5.61
C PRO A 60 1.43 8.63 4.89
N PHE A 61 1.40 7.40 5.40
CA PHE A 61 2.05 6.26 4.74
C PHE A 61 1.28 5.84 3.49
N GLY A 62 -0.06 5.86 3.52
CA GLY A 62 -0.90 5.54 2.37
C GLY A 62 -0.67 6.51 1.21
N GLU A 63 -0.61 7.81 1.47
CA GLU A 63 -0.32 8.83 0.48
C GLU A 63 1.08 8.63 -0.14
N GLN A 64 2.10 8.40 0.70
CA GLN A 64 3.46 8.14 0.23
C GLN A 64 3.55 6.87 -0.62
N LEU A 65 2.85 5.80 -0.22
CA LEU A 65 2.80 4.55 -0.95
C LEU A 65 2.15 4.74 -2.33
N ASP A 66 1.01 5.42 -2.39
CA ASP A 66 0.25 5.62 -3.63
C ASP A 66 1.00 6.54 -4.62
N ALA A 67 1.68 7.57 -4.11
CA ALA A 67 2.60 8.40 -4.90
C ALA A 67 3.74 7.56 -5.47
N THR A 68 4.42 6.78 -4.63
CA THR A 68 5.55 5.93 -5.06
C THR A 68 5.12 4.88 -6.08
N LEU A 69 3.98 4.22 -5.88
CA LEU A 69 3.43 3.25 -6.84
C LEU A 69 2.99 3.90 -8.16
N THR A 70 2.69 5.20 -8.16
CA THR A 70 2.36 5.97 -9.36
C THR A 70 3.61 6.40 -10.12
N GLU A 71 4.65 6.84 -9.42
CA GLU A 71 5.95 7.18 -10.00
C GLU A 71 6.63 5.97 -10.62
N GLN A 72 6.52 4.79 -9.98
CA GLN A 72 7.20 3.55 -10.39
C GLN A 72 6.37 2.69 -11.33
N ARG A 73 5.41 3.29 -12.05
CA ARG A 73 4.58 2.59 -13.03
C ARG A 73 5.40 2.16 -14.24
N ASP A 74 5.14 0.94 -14.71
CA ASP A 74 5.61 0.50 -16.02
C ASP A 74 4.77 1.18 -17.12
N PRO A 75 5.34 2.06 -17.96
CA PRO A 75 4.59 2.80 -18.98
C PRO A 75 4.04 1.91 -20.10
N SER A 76 4.50 0.66 -20.23
CA SER A 76 3.99 -0.30 -21.22
C SER A 76 2.66 -0.95 -20.82
N LEU A 77 2.24 -0.78 -19.56
CA LEU A 77 1.00 -1.35 -19.04
C LEU A 77 -0.19 -0.39 -19.20
N PRO A 78 -1.39 -0.89 -19.54
CA PRO A 78 -2.60 -0.08 -19.56
C PRO A 78 -3.09 0.19 -18.12
N HIS A 79 -2.56 1.24 -17.49
CA HIS A 79 -2.96 1.67 -16.15
C HIS A 79 -4.43 2.07 -16.07
N GLY A 80 -5.02 1.99 -14.88
CA GLY A 80 -6.45 2.29 -14.68
C GLY A 80 -7.39 1.24 -15.26
N THR A 81 -6.88 0.06 -15.64
CA THR A 81 -7.69 -1.05 -16.15
C THR A 81 -7.50 -2.31 -15.31
N VAL A 82 -8.47 -3.23 -15.37
CA VAL A 82 -8.34 -4.57 -14.77
C VAL A 82 -7.23 -5.37 -15.45
N THR A 83 -6.96 -5.13 -16.74
CA THR A 83 -5.83 -5.73 -17.46
C THR A 83 -4.49 -5.29 -16.84
N GLY A 84 -4.31 -4.00 -16.57
CA GLY A 84 -3.13 -3.48 -15.87
C GLY A 84 -2.97 -4.09 -14.48
N TYR A 85 -4.07 -4.21 -13.73
CA TYR A 85 -4.08 -4.89 -12.43
C TYR A 85 -3.65 -6.37 -12.53
N ASN A 86 -4.17 -7.10 -13.52
CA ASN A 86 -3.85 -8.51 -13.74
C ASN A 86 -2.39 -8.70 -14.17
N LYS A 87 -1.79 -7.73 -14.86
CA LYS A 87 -0.34 -7.65 -15.12
C LYS A 87 0.47 -7.17 -13.91
N ARG A 88 -0.08 -7.37 -12.70
CA ARG A 88 0.50 -7.05 -11.39
C ARG A 88 0.57 -5.57 -11.03
N CYS A 89 0.17 -4.59 -11.85
CA CYS A 89 0.20 -3.19 -11.39
C CYS A 89 -0.66 -2.98 -10.12
N ARG A 90 -0.09 -2.29 -9.11
CA ARG A 90 -0.75 -1.97 -7.83
C ARG A 90 -0.97 -0.48 -7.60
N CYS A 91 -0.78 0.35 -8.63
CA CYS A 91 -1.06 1.79 -8.55
C CYS A 91 -2.53 2.04 -8.14
N PRO A 92 -2.84 3.23 -7.57
CA PRO A 92 -4.20 3.55 -7.11
C PRO A 92 -5.25 3.34 -8.22
N GLU A 93 -4.97 3.76 -9.45
CA GLU A 93 -5.89 3.61 -10.58
C GLU A 93 -6.20 2.15 -10.93
N CYS A 94 -5.19 1.28 -11.02
CA CYS A 94 -5.39 -0.15 -11.28
C CYS A 94 -6.16 -0.85 -10.14
N ARG A 95 -5.88 -0.50 -8.88
CA ARG A 95 -6.63 -1.03 -7.73
C ARG A 95 -8.07 -0.55 -7.71
N SER A 96 -8.35 0.67 -8.15
CA SER A 96 -9.71 1.20 -8.27
C SER A 96 -10.48 0.54 -9.40
N ALA A 97 -9.84 0.31 -10.54
CA ALA A 97 -10.45 -0.40 -11.68
C ALA A 97 -10.92 -1.82 -11.32
N LEU A 98 -10.12 -2.56 -10.53
CA LEU A 98 -10.57 -3.85 -10.01
C LEU A 98 -11.77 -3.70 -9.08
N ARG A 99 -11.74 -2.74 -8.15
CA ARG A 99 -12.81 -2.53 -7.16
C ARG A 99 -14.15 -2.17 -7.80
N GLN A 100 -14.16 -1.49 -8.95
CA GLN A 100 -15.40 -1.15 -9.67
C GLN A 100 -16.01 -2.33 -10.44
N ARG A 101 -15.22 -3.39 -10.68
CA ARG A 101 -15.68 -4.60 -11.38
C ARG A 101 -16.33 -5.61 -10.43
N VAL A 102 -15.94 -5.62 -9.16
CA VAL A 102 -16.39 -6.57 -8.13
C VAL A 102 -17.58 -5.99 -7.38
#